data_AF-A0A3D1SDH4-F1
#
_entry.id   AF-A0A3D1SDH4-F1
#
_cell.length_a   1.000
_cell.length_b   1.000
_cell.length_c   1.000
_cell.angle_alpha   90.00
_cell.angle_beta   90.00
_cell.angle_gamma   90.00
#
_symmetry.space_group_name_H-M   'P 1'
#
loop_
_entity.id
_entity.type
_entity.pdbx_description
1 polymer ?
#
loop_
_entity_poly.entity_id
_entity_poly.type
_entity_poly.pdbx_seq_one_letter_code
_entity_poly.pdbx_strand_id
1 'polypeptide(L)' 'MICPFCGNEMQKGVIKGDGRITIRWVPEGEKLHFIDRVTKKCMIKAAKYSFSRILTIDADYCTKCKKMIFDTEVEN' A
#
# COMPACT_ATOMS: atom_id res chain seq x y z
N MET A 1 1.90 -15.86 -5.04
CA MET A 1 1.22 -16.15 -3.75
C MET A 1 -0.06 -16.94 -4.03
N ILE A 2 -0.63 -17.68 -3.08
CA ILE A 2 -1.98 -18.27 -3.23
C ILE A 2 -3.00 -17.31 -2.64
N CYS A 3 -4.07 -17.00 -3.39
CA CYS A 3 -5.10 -16.08 -2.96
C CYS A 3 -5.86 -16.64 -1.74
N PRO A 4 -5.87 -15.95 -0.59
CA PRO A 4 -6.53 -16.44 0.62
C PRO A 4 -8.07 -16.46 0.51
N PHE A 5 -8.63 -15.82 -0.52
CA PHE A 5 -10.08 -15.72 -0.71
C PHE A 5 -10.65 -16.79 -1.65
N CYS A 6 -9.85 -17.31 -2.60
CA CYS A 6 -10.34 -18.27 -3.60
C CYS A 6 -9.36 -19.41 -3.93
N GLY A 7 -8.20 -19.47 -3.27
CA GLY A 7 -7.21 -20.54 -3.45
C GLY A 7 -6.47 -20.54 -4.80
N ASN A 8 -6.72 -19.57 -5.68
CA ASN A 8 -6.04 -19.50 -6.98
C ASN A 8 -4.66 -18.84 -6.87
N GLU A 9 -3.76 -19.17 -7.78
CA GLU A 9 -2.47 -18.49 -7.90
C GLU A 9 -2.65 -17.00 -8.23
N MET A 10 -1.83 -16.16 -7.60
CA MET A 10 -1.83 -14.71 -7.77
C MET A 10 -0.66 -14.26 -8.64
N GLN A 11 -0.88 -13.22 -9.42
CA GLN A 11 0.15 -12.57 -10.23
C GLN A 11 0.94 -11.58 -9.39
N LYS A 12 2.26 -11.72 -9.35
CA LYS A 12 3.16 -10.72 -8.76
C LYS A 12 3.22 -9.46 -9.61
N GLY A 13 3.25 -8.30 -8.96
CA GLY A 13 3.34 -7.01 -9.60
C GLY A 13 3.83 -5.91 -8.67
N VAL A 14 3.83 -4.69 -9.20
CA VAL A 14 4.27 -3.50 -8.48
C VAL A 14 3.24 -2.40 -8.72
N ILE A 15 2.67 -1.86 -7.64
CA ILE A 15 1.88 -0.62 -7.67
C ILE A 15 2.88 0.52 -7.88
N LYS A 16 2.68 1.34 -8.92
CA LYS A 16 3.52 2.51 -9.21
C LYS A 16 2.71 3.79 -9.10
N GLY A 17 3.28 4.80 -8.46
CA GLY A 17 2.66 6.12 -8.33
C GLY A 17 3.69 7.25 -8.40
N ASP A 18 3.20 8.48 -8.59
CA ASP A 18 4.03 9.68 -8.41
C ASP A 18 4.42 9.79 -6.93
N GLY A 19 5.72 9.75 -6.64
CA GLY A 19 6.29 9.81 -5.30
C GLY A 19 6.27 11.19 -4.66
N ARG A 20 5.64 12.19 -5.28
CA ARG A 20 5.37 13.50 -4.66
C ARG A 20 4.40 13.44 -3.48
N ILE A 21 3.63 12.36 -3.35
CA ILE A 21 2.63 12.20 -2.30
C ILE A 21 2.95 10.97 -1.46
N THR A 22 2.86 11.11 -0.13
CA THR A 22 2.96 9.99 0.80
C THR A 22 1.67 9.19 0.81
N ILE A 23 1.75 7.88 0.58
CA ILE A 23 0.59 6.98 0.73
C ILE A 23 0.40 6.64 2.21
N ARG A 24 -0.85 6.78 2.68
CA ARG A 24 -1.27 6.53 4.05
C ARG A 24 -2.48 5.60 4.06
N TRP A 25 -2.56 4.73 5.07
CA TRP A 25 -3.73 3.91 5.35
C TRP A 25 -4.47 4.48 6.56
N VAL A 26 -5.69 4.96 6.35
CA VAL A 26 -6.52 5.55 7.42
C VAL A 26 -7.66 4.57 7.71
N PRO A 27 -7.76 4.04 8.94
CA PRO A 27 -8.88 3.19 9.33
C PRO A 27 -10.23 3.88 9.12
N GLU A 28 -11.26 3.08 8.85
CA GLU A 28 -12.63 3.60 8.73
C GLU A 28 -13.04 4.31 10.03
N GLY A 29 -13.62 5.51 9.90
CA GLY A 29 -14.03 6.35 11.03
C GLY A 29 -12.94 7.28 11.58
N GLU A 30 -11.67 7.10 11.19
CA GLU A 30 -10.60 8.02 11.54
C GLU A 30 -10.44 9.15 10.51
N LYS A 31 -9.95 10.31 10.98
CA LYS A 31 -9.58 11.44 10.12
C LYS A 31 -8.14 11.83 10.40
N LEU A 32 -7.39 12.08 9.32
CA LEU A 32 -6.06 12.69 9.44
C LEU A 32 -6.23 14.16 9.79
N HIS A 33 -5.74 14.56 10.96
CA HIS A 33 -5.63 15.96 11.33
C HIS A 33 -4.37 16.58 10.71
N PHE A 34 -4.31 17.91 10.63
CA PHE A 34 -3.15 18.60 10.03
C PHE A 34 -1.82 18.28 10.72
N ILE A 35 -1.85 18.04 12.05
CA ILE A 35 -0.68 17.60 12.81
C ILE A 35 -0.20 16.20 12.37
N ASP A 36 -1.12 15.33 11.96
CA ASP A 36 -0.78 13.99 11.49
C ASP A 36 -0.04 14.01 10.15
N ARG A 37 -0.04 15.13 9.41
CA ARG A 37 0.82 15.28 8.22
C ARG A 37 2.29 15.48 8.57
N VAL A 38 2.57 16.03 9.75
CA VAL A 38 3.93 16.26 10.27
C VAL A 38 4.46 15.00 10.94
N THR A 39 3.57 14.21 11.55
CA THR A 39 3.91 12.87 12.05
C THR A 39 3.84 11.84 10.91
N LYS A 40 4.59 10.74 11.06
CA LYS A 40 4.54 9.62 10.12
C LYS A 40 3.32 8.71 10.34
N LYS A 41 2.36 9.16 11.16
CA LYS A 41 1.15 8.40 11.50
C LYS A 41 0.41 7.94 10.24
N CYS A 42 -0.07 6.70 10.26
CA CYS A 42 -0.77 6.06 9.15
C CYS A 42 0.10 5.82 7.90
N MET A 43 1.42 6.03 7.92
CA MET A 43 2.27 5.75 6.76
C MET A 43 2.40 4.25 6.49
N ILE A 44 2.24 3.87 5.23
CA ILE A 44 2.44 2.49 4.76
C ILE A 44 3.95 2.26 4.53
N LYS A 45 4.59 1.40 5.34
CA LYS A 45 6.05 1.16 5.24
C LYS A 45 6.47 0.38 3.99
N ALA A 46 5.55 -0.34 3.35
CA ALA A 46 5.83 -1.04 2.09
C ALA A 46 6.06 -0.06 0.92
N ALA A 47 5.70 1.21 1.07
CA ALA A 47 5.97 2.24 0.06
C ALA A 47 7.47 2.55 -0.02
N LYS A 48 8.09 2.13 -1.12
CA LYS A 48 9.47 2.44 -1.47
C LYS A 48 9.49 3.69 -2.34
N TYR A 49 10.34 4.65 -2.02
CA TYR A 49 10.52 5.87 -2.80
C TYR A 49 11.89 5.82 -3.47
N SER A 50 11.90 5.84 -4.80
CA SER A 50 13.14 5.93 -5.57
C SER A 50 13.61 7.38 -5.69
N PHE A 51 14.89 7.55 -6.02
CA PHE A 51 15.47 8.87 -6.35
C PHE A 51 14.75 9.56 -7.52
N SER A 52 14.14 8.79 -8.42
CA SER A 52 13.32 9.28 -9.53
C SER A 52 11.91 9.74 -9.12
N ARG A 53 11.63 9.89 -7.81
CA ARG A 53 10.31 10.23 -7.26
C ARG A 53 9.22 9.26 -7.72
N ILE A 54 9.56 7.98 -7.87
CA ILE A 54 8.56 6.94 -8.13
C ILE A 54 8.30 6.24 -6.81
N LEU A 55 7.03 6.17 -6.43
CA LEU A 55 6.58 5.30 -5.37
C LEU A 55 6.31 3.91 -5.94
N THR A 56 6.82 2.89 -5.26
CA THR A 56 6.52 1.50 -5.59
C THR A 56 6.11 0.70 -4.36
N ILE A 57 5.08 -0.14 -4.49
CA ILE A 57 4.68 -1.14 -3.49
C ILE A 57 4.58 -2.48 -4.21
N ASP A 58 5.32 -3.48 -3.72
CA ASP A 58 5.21 -4.85 -4.23
C ASP A 58 3.88 -5.44 -3.79
N ALA A 59 3.14 -6.06 -4.72
CA ALA A 59 1.81 -6.59 -4.44
C ALA A 59 1.51 -7.84 -5.29
N ASP A 60 0.63 -8.68 -4.78
CA ASP A 60 0.06 -9.81 -5.48
C ASP A 60 -1.38 -9.47 -5.90
N TYR A 61 -1.70 -9.64 -7.19
CA TYR A 61 -3.04 -9.43 -7.73
C TYR A 61 -3.71 -10.75 -8.11
N CYS A 62 -4.89 -11.01 -7.53
CA CYS A 62 -5.72 -12.13 -7.92
C CYS A 62 -6.66 -11.72 -9.06
N THR A 63 -6.44 -12.25 -10.26
CA THR A 63 -7.27 -11.95 -11.45
C THR A 63 -8.71 -12.46 -11.35
N LYS A 64 -8.96 -13.50 -10.54
CA LYS A 64 -10.31 -14.06 -10.30
C LYS A 64 -11.13 -13.20 -9.34
N CYS A 65 -10.57 -12.88 -8.18
CA CYS A 65 -11.27 -12.08 -7.16
C CYS A 65 -11.20 -10.57 -7.42
N LYS A 66 -10.31 -10.13 -8.32
CA LYS A 66 -9.98 -8.72 -8.56
C LYS A 66 -9.51 -8.00 -7.28
N LYS A 67 -8.82 -8.75 -6.41
CA LYS A 67 -8.27 -8.25 -5.15
C LYS A 67 -6.76 -8.16 -5.26
N MET A 68 -6.19 -7.15 -4.65
CA MET A 68 -4.76 -6.96 -4.51
C MET A 68 -4.39 -7.05 -3.03
N ILE A 69 -3.29 -7.73 -2.74
CA ILE A 69 -2.78 -7.93 -1.38
C ILE A 69 -1.31 -7.54 -1.40
N PHE A 70 -0.87 -6.87 -0.36
CA PHE A 70 0.53 -6.57 -0.14
C PHE A 70 0.79 -6.60 1.35
N ASP A 71 1.92 -7.17 1.74
CA ASP A 71 2.34 -7.19 3.13
C ASP A 71 2.86 -5.81 3.52
N THR A 72 2.45 -5.30 4.67
CA THR A 72 2.92 -4.01 5.15
C THR A 72 2.79 -3.85 6.66
N GLU A 73 3.49 -2.85 7.16
CA GLU A 73 3.28 -2.27 8.49
C GLU A 73 2.78 -0.84 8.31
N VAL A 74 1.91 -0.42 9.23
CA VAL A 74 1.43 0.97 9.29
C VAL A 74 2.03 1.61 10.54
N GLU A 75 2.65 2.78 10.40
CA GLU A 75 3.13 3.54 11.56
C GLU A 75 1.95 4.10 12.37
N ASN A 76 2.00 3.89 13.70
CA ASN A 76 1.00 4.35 14.67
C ASN A 76 1.31 5.75 15.21
#